data_AF-A0A505DPV6-F1
#
_entry.id   AF-A0A505DPV6-F1
#
_cell.length_a   1.000
_cell.length_b   1.000
_cell.length_c   1.000
_cell.angle_alpha   90.00
_cell.angle_beta   90.00
_cell.angle_gamma   90.00
#
_symmetry.space_group_name_H-M   'P 1'
#
loop_
_entity.id
_entity.type
_entity.pdbx_description
1 polymer ?
#
loop_
_entity_poly.entity_id
_entity_poly.type
_entity_poly.pdbx_seq_one_letter_code
_entity_poly.pdbx_strand_id
1 'polypeptide(L)'
;MTDSGGRTTFLTCYADLHGYGWNHVDLFVHDSAGREINWVHWHVDEDGPDAADRATARVEPALRRTSDWEHGIRADGSSYWIAQAAWDE
;
A
#
# COMPACT_ATOMS: atom_id res chain seq x y z
N MET A 1 -1.77 -12.47 -23.61
CA MET A 1 -2.48 -12.83 -22.37
C MET A 1 -1.54 -13.64 -21.52
N THR A 2 -0.59 -12.97 -20.89
CA THR A 2 0.32 -13.59 -19.94
C THR A 2 -0.45 -13.82 -18.65
N ASP A 3 -0.53 -15.09 -18.26
CA ASP A 3 -1.05 -15.55 -16.98
C ASP A 3 -0.30 -14.85 -15.84
N SER A 4 -0.88 -13.78 -15.30
CA SER A 4 -0.51 -13.22 -14.01
C SER A 4 -0.99 -14.20 -12.94
N GLY A 5 -0.37 -15.40 -12.85
CA GLY A 5 -0.79 -16.48 -11.97
C GLY A 5 -1.22 -15.95 -10.61
N GLY A 6 -2.54 -15.94 -10.38
CA GLY A 6 -3.29 -15.03 -9.49
C GLY A 6 -2.50 -14.33 -8.39
N ARG A 7 -1.84 -13.21 -8.70
CA ARG A 7 -1.18 -12.36 -7.70
C ARG A 7 -2.14 -11.30 -7.21
N THR A 8 -2.16 -11.06 -5.91
CA THR A 8 -2.93 -9.96 -5.31
C THR A 8 -1.96 -9.00 -4.64
N THR A 9 -2.11 -7.71 -4.89
CA THR A 9 -1.22 -6.70 -4.33
C THR A 9 -2.01 -5.72 -3.47
N PHE A 10 -1.45 -5.37 -2.31
CA PHE A 10 -2.07 -4.46 -1.36
C PHE A 10 -1.12 -3.32 -1.01
N LEU A 11 -1.60 -2.09 -1.14
CA LEU A 11 -0.98 -0.91 -0.56
C LEU A 11 -1.46 -0.75 0.88
N THR A 12 -0.56 -0.41 1.78
CA THR A 12 -0.89 -0.08 3.18
C THR A 12 -0.15 1.17 3.60
N CYS A 13 -0.83 2.12 4.25
CA CYS A 13 -0.20 3.26 4.89
C CYS A 13 -0.80 3.51 6.27
N TYR A 14 -0.12 4.33 7.06
CA TYR A 14 -0.43 4.54 8.47
C TYR A 14 -0.49 6.03 8.81
N ALA A 15 -1.20 6.36 9.88
CA ALA A 15 -1.08 7.65 10.55
C ALA A 15 -0.09 7.51 11.70
N ASP A 16 0.87 8.41 11.76
CA ASP A 16 1.81 8.51 12.84
C ASP A 16 1.18 9.23 14.04
N LEU A 17 0.43 8.46 14.83
CA LEU A 17 -0.24 8.96 16.03
C LEU A 17 0.74 9.52 17.07
N HIS A 18 2.00 9.05 17.07
CA HIS A 18 2.98 9.37 18.10
C HIS A 18 4.04 10.38 17.65
N GLY A 19 4.02 10.79 16.38
CA GLY A 19 4.96 11.77 15.83
C GLY A 19 6.40 11.27 15.76
N TYR A 20 6.61 9.97 15.57
CA TYR A 20 7.93 9.38 15.33
C TYR A 20 8.53 9.72 13.95
N GLY A 21 7.75 10.33 13.05
CA GLY A 21 8.14 10.68 11.70
C GLY A 21 8.26 9.46 10.79
N TRP A 22 7.54 8.38 11.06
CA TRP A 22 7.60 7.12 10.30
C TRP A 22 6.51 7.09 9.23
N ASN A 23 6.54 8.08 8.34
CA ASN A 23 5.54 8.22 7.29
C ASN A 23 5.92 7.31 6.13
N HIS A 24 5.16 6.26 5.88
CA HIS A 24 5.48 5.31 4.81
C HIS A 24 4.25 4.69 4.18
N VAL A 25 4.47 4.12 2.99
CA VAL A 25 3.53 3.25 2.30
C VAL A 25 4.24 1.95 1.91
N ASP A 26 3.60 0.84 2.23
CA ASP A 26 4.06 -0.51 1.92
C ASP A 26 3.22 -1.11 0.79
N LEU A 27 3.86 -1.85 -0.10
CA LEU A 27 3.23 -2.69 -1.11
C LEU A 27 3.52 -4.15 -0.81
N PHE A 28 2.48 -4.92 -0.48
CA PHE A 28 2.57 -6.35 -0.25
C PHE A 28 2.08 -7.13 -1.47
N VAL A 29 2.90 -8.03 -1.99
CA VAL A 29 2.53 -8.91 -3.10
C VAL A 29 2.28 -10.31 -2.54
N HIS A 30 1.10 -10.84 -2.80
CA HIS A 30 0.71 -12.19 -2.43
C HIS A 30 0.59 -13.08 -3.67
N ASP A 31 0.93 -14.35 -3.50
CA ASP A 31 0.64 -15.38 -4.50
C ASP A 31 -0.83 -15.82 -4.44
N SER A 32 -1.21 -16.74 -5.34
CA SER A 32 -2.58 -17.26 -5.43
C SER A 32 -3.03 -18.09 -4.23
N ALA A 33 -2.11 -18.50 -3.36
CA ALA A 33 -2.40 -19.16 -2.10
C ALA A 33 -2.51 -18.15 -0.93
N GLY A 34 -2.39 -16.85 -1.20
CA GLY A 34 -2.43 -15.80 -0.20
C GLY A 34 -1.15 -15.69 0.64
N ARG A 35 -0.02 -16.24 0.18
CA ARG A 35 1.27 -16.11 0.85
C ARG A 35 1.96 -14.84 0.39
N GLU A 36 2.46 -14.04 1.32
CA GLU A 36 3.30 -12.89 0.98
C GLU A 36 4.59 -13.41 0.33
N ILE A 37 4.85 -12.95 -0.89
CA ILE A 37 6.01 -13.34 -1.70
C ILE A 37 6.93 -12.16 -2.00
N ASN A 38 6.47 -10.92 -1.78
CA ASN A 38 7.28 -9.73 -1.93
C ASN A 38 6.72 -8.57 -1.10
N TRP A 39 7.60 -7.64 -0.74
CA TRP A 39 7.27 -6.42 -0.02
C TRP A 39 8.16 -5.28 -0.49
N VAL A 40 7.54 -4.13 -0.76
CA VAL A 40 8.23 -2.88 -1.07
C VAL A 40 7.82 -1.81 -0.08
N HIS A 41 8.77 -1.01 0.38
CA HIS A 41 8.57 0.04 1.37
C HIS A 41 9.04 1.38 0.82
N TRP A 42 8.18 2.40 0.88
CA TRP A 42 8.52 3.76 0.46
C TRP A 42 8.26 4.76 1.58
N HIS A 43 9.25 5.62 1.82
CA HIS A 43 9.09 6.80 2.66
C HIS A 43 8.21 7.82 1.93
N VAL A 44 7.27 8.43 2.64
CA VAL A 44 6.41 9.51 2.14
C VAL A 44 6.56 10.78 2.98
N ASP A 45 6.26 11.93 2.40
CA ASP A 45 6.49 13.21 3.09
C ASP A 45 5.47 13.47 4.22
N GLU A 46 4.28 12.86 4.12
CA GLU A 46 3.13 13.05 5.02
C GLU A 46 2.41 11.72 5.25
N ASP A 47 1.60 11.63 6.29
CA ASP A 47 0.80 10.45 6.57
C ASP A 47 -0.40 10.27 5.64
N GLY A 48 -0.85 9.02 5.57
CA GLY A 48 -2.17 8.68 5.08
C GLY A 48 -2.30 8.52 3.55
N PRO A 49 -3.55 8.33 3.08
CA PRO A 49 -3.85 7.90 1.72
C PRO A 49 -3.33 8.81 0.61
N ASP A 50 -3.51 10.12 0.76
CA ASP A 50 -3.17 11.08 -0.29
C ASP A 50 -1.66 11.16 -0.52
N ALA A 51 -0.86 11.09 0.55
CA ALA A 51 0.59 11.08 0.46
C ALA A 51 1.11 9.76 -0.12
N ALA A 52 0.50 8.64 0.28
CA ALA A 52 0.78 7.33 -0.29
C ALA A 52 0.50 7.28 -1.81
N ASP A 53 -0.65 7.80 -2.26
CA ASP A 53 -1.02 7.85 -3.68
C ASP A 53 -0.03 8.75 -4.47
N ARG A 54 0.37 9.91 -3.93
CA ARG A 54 1.38 10.77 -4.58
C ARG A 54 2.75 10.11 -4.69
N ALA A 55 3.21 9.43 -3.63
CA ALA A 55 4.51 8.79 -3.60
C ALA A 55 4.58 7.60 -4.56
N THR A 56 3.56 6.73 -4.53
CA THR A 56 3.46 5.57 -5.42
C THR A 56 3.36 5.99 -6.88
N ALA A 57 2.55 7.02 -7.21
CA ALA A 57 2.47 7.53 -8.58
C ALA A 57 3.80 8.09 -9.10
N ARG A 58 4.66 8.62 -8.22
CA ARG A 58 5.98 9.13 -8.56
C ARG A 58 7.02 8.02 -8.78
N VAL A 59 7.02 7.02 -7.89
CA VAL A 59 8.07 5.98 -7.86
C VAL A 59 7.72 4.78 -8.73
N GLU A 60 6.45 4.40 -8.79
CA GLU A 60 5.92 3.30 -9.60
C GLU A 60 4.78 3.81 -10.50
N PRO A 61 5.09 4.53 -11.60
CA PRO A 61 4.06 5.16 -12.42
C PRO A 61 3.12 4.18 -13.13
N ALA A 62 3.46 2.90 -13.21
CA ALA A 62 2.55 1.87 -13.75
C ALA A 62 1.66 1.24 -12.66
N LEU A 63 1.96 1.46 -11.37
CA LEU A 63 1.13 0.94 -10.28
C LEU A 63 -0.10 1.82 -10.07
N ARG A 64 -1.27 1.19 -10.02
CA ARG A 64 -2.55 1.84 -9.80
C ARG A 64 -3.34 1.12 -8.72
N ARG A 65 -3.94 1.91 -7.83
CA ARG A 65 -4.90 1.41 -6.86
C ARG A 65 -6.19 1.02 -7.58
N THR A 66 -6.74 -0.16 -7.28
CA THR A 66 -7.94 -0.74 -7.93
C THR A 66 -9.16 -0.79 -7.02
N SER A 67 -8.99 -0.53 -5.72
CA SER A 67 -10.07 -0.37 -4.74
C SER A 67 -9.95 0.97 -4.03
N ASP A 68 -10.99 1.41 -3.35
CA ASP A 68 -10.87 2.51 -2.40
C ASP A 68 -9.95 2.13 -1.22
N TRP A 69 -9.42 3.16 -0.55
CA TRP A 69 -8.71 2.99 0.72
C TRP A 69 -9.69 2.62 1.82
N GLU A 70 -9.51 1.44 2.41
CA GLU A 70 -10.26 0.97 3.56
C GLU A 70 -9.57 1.42 4.83
N HIS A 71 -10.23 2.29 5.61
CA HIS A 71 -9.72 2.81 6.87
C HIS A 71 -9.99 1.83 8.02
N GLY A 72 -8.96 1.61 8.84
CA GLY A 72 -9.06 0.87 10.10
C GLY A 72 -8.30 1.56 11.22
N ILE A 73 -8.57 1.11 12.45
CA ILE A 73 -7.91 1.59 13.65
C ILE A 73 -7.18 0.41 14.31
N ARG A 74 -5.88 0.56 14.58
CA ARG A 74 -5.08 -0.43 15.30
C ARG A 74 -5.44 -0.43 16.78
N ALA A 75 -5.01 -1.46 17.50
CA ALA A 75 -5.26 -1.61 18.94
C ALA A 75 -4.69 -0.45 19.79
N ASP A 76 -3.65 0.23 19.30
CA ASP A 76 -3.04 1.41 19.94
C ASP A 76 -3.73 2.74 19.59
N GLY A 77 -4.80 2.70 18.77
CA GLY A 77 -5.55 3.87 18.34
C GLY A 77 -5.02 4.53 17.06
N SER A 78 -3.91 4.06 16.49
CA SER A 78 -3.38 4.60 15.24
C SER A 78 -4.26 4.22 14.05
N SER A 79 -4.43 5.14 13.10
CA SER A 79 -5.15 4.87 11.86
C SER A 79 -4.26 4.13 10.88
N TYR A 80 -4.87 3.23 10.10
CA TYR A 80 -4.24 2.60 8.96
C TYR A 80 -5.21 2.54 7.80
N TRP A 81 -4.67 2.46 6.59
CA TRP A 81 -5.45 2.31 5.37
C TRP A 81 -4.88 1.19 4.53
N ILE A 82 -5.76 0.39 3.93
CA ILE A 82 -5.39 -0.68 3.00
C ILE A 82 -6.14 -0.48 1.69
N ALA A 83 -5.49 -0.73 0.56
CA ALA A 83 -6.17 -0.80 -0.72
C ALA A 83 -5.54 -1.83 -1.64
N GLN A 84 -6.33 -2.40 -2.54
CA GLN A 84 -5.79 -3.23 -3.61
C GLN A 84 -5.13 -2.38 -4.69
N ALA A 85 -4.08 -2.92 -5.30
CA ALA A 85 -3.38 -2.30 -6.41
C ALA A 85 -2.98 -3.34 -7.47
N ALA A 86 -2.74 -2.86 -8.68
CA ALA A 86 -2.24 -3.63 -9.80
C ALA A 86 -1.30 -2.76 -10.64
N TRP A 87 -0.34 -3.38 -11.32
CA TRP A 87 0.43 -2.70 -12.36
C TRP A 87 -0.37 -2.73 -13.67
N ASP A 88 -0.43 -1.58 -14.34
CA ASP A 88 -0.88 -1.46 -15.73
C ASP A 88 0.04 -2.30 -16.64
N GLU A 89 -0.54 -2.95 -17.67
CA GLU A 89 0.22 -3.72 -18.68
C GLU A 89 1.00 -2.84 -19.66
#